data_AF-A0A8X6W5F4-F1
#
_entry.id   AF-A0A8X6W5F4-F1
#
_cell.length_a   1.000
_cell.length_b   1.000
_cell.length_c   1.000
_cell.angle_alpha   90.00
_cell.angle_beta   90.00
_cell.angle_gamma   90.00
#
_symmetry.space_group_name_H-M   'P 1'
#
loop_
_entity.id
_entity.type
_entity.pdbx_description
1 polymer ?
#
loop_
_entity_poly.entity_id
_entity_poly.type
_entity_poly.pdbx_seq_one_letter_code
_entity_poly.pdbx_strand_id
1 'polypeptide(L)'
;MSPELSDEQRNKLSELLRKFSGLFTKTDKSTAAKTNVKHRIFTGDHAPINQRAYRVSPTERRIIHEEVQKMLDEGIVQPSESPWSSPVVLVRKKDGSWRFCVDYRKLNSVTKKDVYPLFLVLTIRWTV
;
A
#
# COMPACT_ATOMS: atom_id res chain seq x y z
N MET A 1 -10.75 -5.31 -26.47
CA MET A 1 -10.06 -6.43 -27.14
C MET A 1 -9.60 -5.91 -28.48
N SER A 2 -8.30 -6.00 -28.81
CA SER A 2 -7.77 -5.41 -30.05
C SER A 2 -8.51 -6.00 -31.27
N PRO A 3 -8.92 -5.17 -32.25
CA PRO A 3 -9.69 -5.63 -33.40
C PRO A 3 -8.93 -6.59 -34.34
N GLU A 4 -7.60 -6.71 -34.18
CA GLU A 4 -6.72 -7.45 -35.11
C GLU A 4 -6.46 -8.92 -34.74
N LEU A 5 -7.13 -9.48 -33.73
CA LEU A 5 -6.93 -10.89 -33.35
C LEU A 5 -7.84 -11.82 -34.16
N SER A 6 -7.24 -12.79 -34.84
CA SER A 6 -7.95 -13.94 -35.44
C SER A 6 -8.66 -14.77 -34.36
N ASP A 7 -9.68 -15.53 -34.76
CA ASP A 7 -10.46 -16.35 -33.82
C ASP A 7 -9.62 -17.39 -33.08
N GLU A 8 -8.60 -17.95 -33.76
CA GLU A 8 -7.67 -18.90 -33.13
C GLU A 8 -6.82 -18.24 -32.04
N GLN A 9 -6.35 -17.01 -32.27
CA GLN A 9 -5.59 -16.25 -31.28
C GLN A 9 -6.47 -15.84 -30.09
N ARG A 10 -7.74 -15.48 -30.33
CA ARG A 10 -8.71 -15.18 -29.26
C ARG A 10 -8.96 -16.39 -28.37
N ASN A 11 -9.07 -17.58 -28.96
CA ASN A 11 -9.25 -18.82 -28.23
C ASN A 11 -8.03 -19.15 -27.36
N LYS A 12 -6.81 -19.07 -27.93
CA LYS A 12 -5.55 -19.26 -27.18
C LYS A 12 -5.39 -18.26 -26.04
N LEU A 13 -5.72 -16.99 -26.28
CA LEU A 13 -5.67 -15.95 -25.24
C LEU A 13 -6.67 -16.22 -24.12
N SER A 14 -7.90 -16.59 -24.46
CA SER A 14 -8.94 -16.88 -23.48
C SER A 14 -8.57 -18.09 -22.62
N GLU A 15 -7.98 -19.11 -23.22
CA GLU A 15 -7.47 -20.28 -22.50
C GLU A 15 -6.35 -19.91 -21.53
N LEU A 16 -5.41 -19.05 -21.97
CA LEU A 16 -4.32 -18.54 -21.13
C LEU A 16 -4.84 -17.70 -19.95
N LEU A 17 -5.76 -16.78 -20.20
CA LEU A 17 -6.36 -15.93 -19.16
C LEU A 17 -7.16 -16.77 -18.15
N ARG A 18 -7.86 -17.82 -18.62
CA ARG A 18 -8.56 -18.76 -17.73
C ARG A 18 -7.57 -19.56 -16.90
N LYS A 19 -6.52 -20.10 -17.52
CA LYS A 19 -5.46 -20.89 -16.87
C LYS A 19 -4.76 -20.10 -15.77
N PHE A 20 -4.47 -18.82 -16.00
CA PHE A 20 -3.78 -17.95 -15.05
C PHE A 20 -4.71 -16.95 -14.34
N SER A 21 -6.01 -17.22 -14.30
CA SER A 21 -7.00 -16.31 -13.71
C SER A 21 -6.71 -15.94 -12.25
N GLY A 22 -6.05 -16.83 -11.49
CA GLY A 22 -5.63 -16.58 -10.12
C GLY A 22 -4.44 -15.63 -9.95
N LEU A 23 -3.70 -15.31 -11.03
CA LEU A 23 -2.63 -14.30 -11.00
C LEU A 23 -3.18 -12.87 -11.11
N PHE A 24 -4.41 -12.72 -11.61
CA PHE A 24 -5.04 -11.44 -11.82
C PHE A 24 -5.98 -11.11 -10.66
N THR A 25 -5.78 -9.95 -10.06
CA THR A 25 -6.72 -9.40 -9.08
C THR A 25 -7.97 -8.92 -9.80
N LYS A 26 -9.15 -9.49 -9.47
CA LYS A 26 -10.45 -9.10 -10.05
C LYS A 26 -10.92 -7.71 -9.62
N THR A 27 -10.23 -7.08 -8.67
CA THR A 27 -10.57 -5.77 -8.11
C THR A 27 -9.27 -5.12 -7.65
N ASP A 28 -9.18 -3.79 -7.68
CA ASP A 28 -8.06 -3.01 -7.12
C ASP A 28 -7.95 -3.13 -5.58
N LYS A 29 -8.73 -4.03 -4.97
CA LYS A 29 -8.68 -4.32 -3.55
C LYS A 29 -7.38 -5.03 -3.26
N SER A 30 -6.52 -4.35 -2.52
CA SER A 30 -5.31 -4.93 -1.95
C SER A 30 -5.73 -5.99 -0.93
N THR A 31 -5.88 -7.24 -1.35
CA THR A 31 -6.02 -8.33 -0.38
C THR A 31 -4.77 -8.33 0.48
N ALA A 32 -4.94 -8.10 1.79
CA ALA A 32 -3.87 -8.25 2.76
C ALA A 32 -3.12 -9.56 2.45
N ALA A 33 -1.81 -9.45 2.20
CA ALA A 33 -1.02 -10.61 1.80
C ALA A 33 -1.15 -11.66 2.91
N LYS A 34 -1.71 -12.83 2.58
CA LYS A 34 -1.86 -13.95 3.51
C LYS A 34 -0.49 -14.58 3.76
N THR A 35 0.34 -13.91 4.54
CA THR A 35 1.66 -14.40 4.94
C THR A 35 1.68 -14.56 6.45
N ASN A 36 2.35 -15.61 6.92
CA ASN A 36 2.59 -15.81 8.35
C ASN A 36 3.82 -15.03 8.85
N VAL A 37 4.46 -14.25 7.97
CA VAL A 37 5.67 -13.48 8.28
C VAL A 37 5.26 -12.11 8.80
N LYS A 38 5.70 -11.80 10.02
CA LYS A 38 5.51 -10.46 10.61
C LYS A 38 6.79 -9.66 10.43
N HIS A 39 6.69 -8.48 9.81
CA HIS A 39 7.79 -7.54 9.74
C HIS A 39 7.82 -6.67 11.00
N ARG A 40 9.00 -6.48 11.58
CA ARG A 40 9.22 -5.60 12.74
C ARG A 40 9.98 -4.36 12.29
N ILE A 41 9.39 -3.18 12.49
CA ILE A 41 10.06 -1.91 12.30
C ILE A 41 10.96 -1.65 13.52
N PHE A 42 12.27 -1.53 13.31
CA PHE A 42 13.22 -1.32 14.39
C PHE A 42 13.53 0.18 14.57
N THR A 43 13.10 0.75 15.69
CA THR A 43 13.34 2.16 16.05
C THR A 43 14.45 2.35 17.10
N GLY A 44 15.19 1.28 17.41
CA GLY A 44 16.16 1.30 18.51
C GLY A 44 15.51 1.61 19.86
N ASP A 45 16.19 2.41 20.68
CA ASP A 45 15.74 2.82 22.02
C ASP A 45 14.94 4.15 22.00
N HIS A 46 14.46 4.57 20.82
CA HIS A 46 13.73 5.82 20.69
C HIS A 46 12.33 5.74 21.32
N ALA A 47 11.96 6.75 22.10
CA ALA A 47 10.64 6.86 22.70
C ALA A 47 9.51 6.98 21.65
N PRO A 48 8.27 6.58 21.96
CA PRO A 48 7.17 6.71 21.03
C PRO A 48 6.91 8.14 20.56
N ILE A 49 6.69 8.30 19.26
CA ILE A 49 6.33 9.58 18.66
C ILE A 49 4.80 9.63 18.53
N ASN A 50 4.16 10.50 19.31
CA ASN A 50 2.73 10.77 19.21
C ASN A 50 2.50 12.12 18.51
N GLN A 51 2.09 12.06 17.25
CA GLN A 51 1.74 13.24 16.48
C GLN A 51 0.23 13.51 16.53
N ARG A 52 -0.11 14.79 16.74
CA ARG A 52 -1.49 15.27 16.64
C ARG A 52 -1.97 15.19 15.19
N ALA A 53 -3.21 14.74 15.00
CA ALA A 53 -3.91 14.81 13.72
C ALA A 53 -4.03 16.26 13.21
N TYR A 54 -3.92 16.44 11.89
CA TYR A 54 -4.14 17.75 11.26
C TYR A 54 -5.61 18.15 11.30
N ARG A 55 -5.86 19.46 11.24
CA ARG A 55 -7.22 19.98 11.06
C ARG A 55 -7.66 19.65 9.62
N VAL A 56 -8.85 19.09 9.50
CA VAL A 56 -9.46 18.70 8.23
C VAL A 56 -10.85 19.30 8.12
N SER A 57 -11.25 19.64 6.89
CA SER A 57 -12.60 20.07 6.57
C SER A 57 -13.62 18.92 6.76
N PRO A 58 -14.93 19.22 6.85
CA PRO A 58 -15.96 18.18 6.96
C PRO A 58 -15.92 17.17 5.80
N THR A 59 -15.66 17.65 4.58
CA THR A 59 -15.54 16.80 3.38
C THR A 59 -14.36 15.85 3.48
N GLU A 60 -13.19 16.35 3.90
CA GLU A 60 -11.98 15.54 4.10
C GLU A 60 -12.18 14.51 5.21
N ARG A 61 -12.84 14.89 6.31
CA ARG A 61 -13.18 13.97 7.40
C ARG A 61 -14.05 12.80 6.92
N ARG A 62 -15.05 13.08 6.07
CA ARG A 62 -15.91 12.04 5.48
C ARG A 62 -15.09 11.06 4.64
N ILE A 63 -14.23 11.57 3.77
CA ILE A 63 -13.36 10.74 2.91
C ILE A 63 -12.41 9.87 3.76
N ILE A 64 -11.81 10.45 4.81
CA ILE A 64 -10.95 9.71 5.74
C ILE A 64 -11.73 8.56 6.37
N HIS A 65 -12.95 8.82 6.85
CA HIS A 65 -13.77 7.80 7.49
C HIS A 65 -14.17 6.67 6.52
N GLU A 66 -14.58 7.02 5.30
CA GLU A 66 -14.93 6.05 4.26
C GLU A 66 -13.74 5.14 3.90
N GLU A 67 -12.54 5.70 3.73
CA GLU A 67 -11.37 4.89 3.40
C GLU A 67 -10.91 4.03 4.59
N VAL A 68 -10.99 4.55 5.82
CA VAL A 68 -10.68 3.77 7.03
C VAL A 68 -11.64 2.60 7.18
N GLN A 69 -12.94 2.81 6.99
CA GLN A 69 -13.93 1.73 7.05
C GLN A 69 -13.65 0.66 6.00
N LYS A 70 -13.36 1.07 4.77
CA LYS A 70 -12.99 0.15 3.70
C LYS A 70 -11.74 -0.68 4.07
N MET A 71 -10.71 -0.06 4.63
CA MET A 71 -9.50 -0.76 5.06
C MET A 71 -9.75 -1.71 6.25
N LEU A 72 -10.70 -1.39 7.14
CA LEU A 72 -11.15 -2.29 8.21
C LEU A 72 -11.86 -3.51 7.61
N ASP A 73 -12.78 -3.28 6.67
CA ASP A 73 -13.53 -4.35 5.99
C ASP A 73 -12.61 -5.26 5.15
N GLU A 74 -11.53 -4.70 4.59
CA GLU A 74 -10.50 -5.43 3.84
C GLU A 74 -9.45 -6.09 4.75
N GLY A 75 -9.49 -5.85 6.06
CA GLY A 75 -8.54 -6.41 7.03
C GLY A 75 -7.12 -5.86 6.92
N ILE A 76 -6.96 -4.68 6.31
CA ILE A 76 -5.66 -4.00 6.14
C ILE A 76 -5.25 -3.27 7.42
N VAL A 77 -6.22 -2.71 8.16
CA VAL A 77 -6.01 -2.00 9.43
C VAL A 77 -6.88 -2.59 10.52
N GLN A 78 -6.53 -2.32 11.78
CA GLN A 78 -7.31 -2.69 12.95
C GLN A 78 -7.24 -1.58 14.02
N PRO A 79 -8.23 -1.47 14.91
CA PRO A 79 -8.13 -0.61 16.08
C PRO A 79 -6.93 -1.00 16.95
N SER A 80 -6.21 -0.01 17.49
CA SER A 80 -5.07 -0.26 18.38
C SER A 80 -4.91 0.87 19.39
N GLU A 81 -4.41 0.53 20.57
CA GLU A 81 -4.02 1.48 21.62
C GLU A 81 -2.50 1.65 21.61
N SER A 82 -1.98 2.29 20.55
CA SER A 82 -0.54 2.48 20.38
C SER A 82 -0.08 3.82 20.99
N PRO A 83 1.08 3.86 21.67
CA PRO A 83 1.71 5.12 22.05
C PRO A 83 2.30 5.88 20.84
N TRP A 84 2.36 5.24 19.67
CA TRP A 84 2.77 5.84 18.41
C TRP A 84 1.57 6.33 17.63
N SER A 85 1.65 7.55 17.09
CA SER A 85 0.60 8.14 16.25
C SER A 85 1.22 8.95 15.12
N SER A 86 0.75 8.72 13.90
CA SER A 86 1.10 9.49 12.71
C SER A 86 -0.17 10.03 12.06
N PRO A 87 -0.20 11.31 11.63
CA PRO A 87 -1.41 11.94 11.14
C PRO A 87 -1.71 11.51 9.71
N VAL A 88 -3.00 11.45 9.38
CA VAL A 88 -3.49 11.23 8.01
C VAL A 88 -3.37 12.52 7.21
N VAL A 89 -2.99 12.39 5.94
CA VAL A 89 -2.89 13.46 4.96
C VAL A 89 -3.65 13.05 3.71
N LEU A 90 -4.55 13.91 3.23
CA LEU A 90 -5.23 13.72 1.95
C LEU A 90 -4.52 14.52 0.87
N VAL A 91 -4.24 13.86 -0.27
CA VAL A 91 -3.61 14.49 -1.43
C VAL A 91 -4.52 14.36 -2.63
N ARG A 92 -4.76 15.46 -3.37
CA ARG A 92 -5.52 15.41 -4.62
C ARG A 92 -4.69 14.77 -5.72
N LYS A 93 -5.27 13.79 -6.41
CA LYS A 93 -4.74 13.24 -7.64
C LYS A 93 -5.11 14.15 -8.83
N LYS A 94 -4.44 13.94 -9.97
CA LYS A 94 -4.70 14.66 -11.22
C LYS A 94 -6.12 14.44 -11.75
N ASP A 95 -6.69 13.27 -11.49
CA ASP A 95 -8.06 12.89 -11.86
C ASP A 95 -9.14 13.52 -10.94
N GLY A 96 -8.74 14.34 -9.95
CA GLY A 96 -9.64 14.96 -8.99
C GLY A 96 -10.02 14.07 -7.79
N SER A 97 -9.64 12.79 -7.79
CA SER A 97 -9.84 11.90 -6.64
C SER A 97 -8.85 12.19 -5.51
N TRP A 98 -9.16 11.67 -4.31
CA TRP A 98 -8.29 11.81 -3.15
C TRP A 98 -7.38 10.59 -2.97
N ARG A 99 -6.17 10.82 -2.49
CA ARG A 99 -5.24 9.80 -2.02
C ARG A 99 -5.14 9.89 -0.51
N PHE A 100 -5.50 8.80 0.16
CA PHE A 100 -5.29 8.61 1.59
C PHE A 100 -3.81 8.29 1.84
N CYS A 101 -3.11 9.16 2.56
CA CYS A 101 -1.72 8.99 2.94
C CYS A 101 -1.57 9.12 4.46
N VAL A 102 -0.51 8.55 5.02
CA VAL A 102 -0.12 8.75 6.42
C VAL A 102 1.27 9.38 6.44
N ASP A 103 1.45 10.45 7.23
CA ASP A 103 2.73 11.13 7.34
C ASP A 103 3.68 10.38 8.30
N TYR A 104 4.43 9.43 7.75
CA TYR A 104 5.45 8.69 8.48
C TYR A 104 6.82 9.38 8.54
N ARG A 105 6.95 10.66 8.16
CA ARG A 105 8.28 11.30 8.08
C ARG A 105 9.05 11.27 9.41
N LYS A 106 8.36 11.52 10.54
CA LYS A 106 8.99 11.46 11.88
C LYS A 106 9.29 10.04 12.34
N LEU A 107 8.46 9.07 11.97
CA LEU A 107 8.74 7.66 12.24
C LEU A 107 9.96 7.21 11.44
N ASN A 108 10.00 7.52 10.13
CA ASN A 108 11.07 7.14 9.23
C ASN A 108 12.43 7.78 9.59
N SER A 109 12.45 8.93 10.28
CA SER A 109 13.70 9.52 10.75
C SER A 109 14.33 8.76 11.93
N VAL A 110 13.54 7.99 12.68
CA VAL A 110 14.03 7.21 13.84
C VAL A 110 14.11 5.71 13.55
N THR A 111 13.48 5.24 12.47
CA THR A 111 13.60 3.87 11.99
C THR A 111 15.04 3.61 11.51
N LYS A 112 15.67 2.56 12.04
CA LYS A 112 16.94 2.07 11.49
C LYS A 112 16.68 1.47 10.12
N LYS A 113 17.36 1.99 9.10
CA LYS A 113 17.20 1.53 7.72
C LYS A 113 17.88 0.18 7.55
N ASP A 114 17.15 -0.81 7.06
CA ASP A 114 17.75 -2.03 6.56
C ASP A 114 18.57 -1.72 5.32
N VAL A 115 19.83 -2.16 5.31
CA VAL A 115 20.67 -2.14 4.12
C VAL A 115 20.25 -3.33 3.25
N TYR A 116 19.09 -3.20 2.61
CA TYR A 116 18.71 -4.14 1.57
C TYR A 116 19.32 -3.68 0.25
N PRO A 117 19.99 -4.56 -0.52
CA PRO A 117 20.44 -4.22 -1.86
C PRO A 117 19.21 -4.10 -2.76
N LEU A 118 18.64 -2.90 -2.82
CA LEU A 118 17.86 -2.50 -3.97
C LEU A 118 18.86 -2.21 -5.08
N PHE A 119 19.11 -3.22 -5.92
CA PHE A 119 19.95 -3.03 -7.08
C PHE A 119 19.34 -1.90 -7.93
N LEU A 120 20.07 -0.80 -8.04
CA LEU A 120 19.85 0.14 -9.13
C LEU A 120 19.93 -0.70 -10.41
N VAL A 121 19.00 -0.53 -11.34
CA VAL A 121 18.89 -1.31 -12.60
C VAL A 121 20.18 -1.23 -13.47
N LEU A 122 21.19 -0.48 -13.05
CA LEU A 122 22.50 -0.34 -13.69
C LEU A 122 23.70 -0.82 -12.84
N THR A 123 23.50 -1.35 -11.63
CA THR A 123 24.65 -1.77 -10.80
C THR A 123 24.32 -2.96 -9.91
N ILE A 124 24.75 -4.13 -10.37
CA ILE A 124 24.91 -5.32 -9.53
C ILE A 124 26.24 -5.18 -8.80
N ARG A 125 26.21 -4.90 -7.50
CA ARG A 125 27.35 -5.20 -6.62
C ARG A 125 27.13 -6.56 -5.99
N TRP A 126 27.83 -7.56 -6.51
CA TRP A 126 28.11 -8.77 -5.76
C TRP A 126 29.20 -8.42 -4.74
N THR A 127 28.94 -8.65 -3.46
CA THR A 127 30.01 -8.87 -2.50
C THR A 127 29.77 -10.25 -1.91
N VAL A 128 30.76 -11.12 -2.15
CA VAL A 128 31.01 -12.40 -1.46
C VAL A 128 31.15 -12.19 0.03
#